data_AF-A0A930B2E7-F1
#
_entry.id   AF-A0A930B2E7-F1
#
_cell.length_a   1.000
_cell.length_b   1.000
_cell.length_c   1.000
_cell.angle_alpha   90.00
_cell.angle_beta   90.00
_cell.angle_gamma   90.00
#
_symmetry.space_group_name_H-M   'P 1'
#
loop_
_entity.id
_entity.type
_entity.pdbx_description
1 polymer ?
#
loop_
_entity_poly.entity_id
_entity_poly.type
_entity_poly.pdbx_seq_one_letter_code
_entity_poly.pdbx_strand_id
1 'polypeptide(L)' 'SELTPEDIGLELVVTSKKENQLKVNQLIQAELVSFSGRVASYKLSAATEDAGLFMIALRLYPKHELLPHRQDFPLVKWL' A
#
# COMPACT_ATOMS: atom_id res chain seq x y z
N SER A 1 6.59 -15.99 -17.40
CA SER A 1 5.51 -14.99 -17.32
C SER A 1 6.15 -13.64 -17.04
N GLU A 2 5.68 -12.59 -17.70
CA GLU A 2 6.06 -11.22 -17.33
C GLU A 2 5.11 -10.73 -16.22
N LEU A 3 5.64 -9.91 -15.31
CA LEU A 3 4.95 -9.41 -14.13
C LEU A 3 4.10 -8.21 -14.53
N THR A 4 2.81 -8.22 -14.20
CA THR A 4 1.88 -7.15 -14.57
C THR A 4 1.48 -6.33 -13.35
N PRO A 5 0.94 -5.11 -13.51
CA PRO A 5 0.48 -4.29 -12.39
C PRO A 5 -0.55 -4.99 -11.48
N GLU A 6 -1.33 -5.91 -12.01
CA GLU A 6 -2.36 -6.67 -11.29
C GLU A 6 -1.76 -7.64 -10.26
N ASP A 7 -0.52 -8.09 -10.49
CA ASP A 7 0.24 -8.96 -9.60
C ASP A 7 0.76 -8.21 -8.35
N ILE A 8 0.59 -6.88 -8.28
CA ILE A 8 1.12 -6.04 -7.21
C ILE A 8 0.06 -5.11 -6.63
N GLY A 9 0.08 -4.95 -5.32
CA GLY A 9 -0.61 -3.88 -4.61
C GLY A 9 0.35 -2.78 -4.20
N LEU A 10 -0.04 -1.53 -4.44
CA LEU A 10 0.55 -0.35 -3.83
C LEU A 10 -0.53 0.34 -3.00
N GLU A 11 -0.21 0.70 -1.76
CA GLU A 11 -1.14 1.39 -0.88
C GLU A 11 -0.42 2.36 0.06
N LEU A 12 -1.14 3.40 0.48
CA LEU A 12 -0.76 4.26 1.58
C LEU A 12 -1.32 3.68 2.88
N VAL A 13 -0.44 3.42 3.84
CA VAL A 13 -0.78 2.96 5.19
C VAL A 13 -0.75 4.17 6.11
N VAL A 14 -1.89 4.54 6.67
CA VAL A 14 -2.02 5.63 7.64
C VAL A 14 -2.19 5.03 9.01
N THR A 15 -1.34 5.44 9.94
CA THR A 15 -1.32 4.98 11.32
C THR A 15 -1.30 6.14 12.29
N SER A 16 -1.73 5.88 13.52
CA SER A 16 -1.67 6.82 14.64
C SER A 16 -1.21 6.08 15.88
N LYS A 17 -0.65 6.83 16.82
CA LYS A 17 -0.20 6.28 18.11
C LYS A 17 -1.26 6.58 19.16
N LYS A 18 -1.88 5.54 19.71
CA LYS A 18 -2.82 5.65 20.83
C LYS A 18 -2.35 4.76 21.97
N GLU A 19 -2.24 5.29 23.18
CA GLU A 19 -1.82 4.54 24.38
C GLU A 19 -0.51 3.75 24.17
N ASN A 20 0.44 4.39 23.48
CA ASN A 20 1.74 3.81 23.10
C ASN A 20 1.68 2.62 22.12
N GLN A 21 0.52 2.31 21.54
CA GLN A 21 0.35 1.31 20.49
C GLN A 21 0.15 1.98 19.12
N LEU A 22 0.73 1.37 18.09
CA LEU A 22 0.48 1.76 16.70
C LEU A 22 -0.85 1.14 16.25
N LYS A 23 -1.77 1.99 15.80
CA LYS A 23 -3.03 1.57 15.21
C LYS A 23 -3.05 1.93 13.73
N VAL A 24 -3.46 1.00 12.87
CA VAL A 24 -3.76 1.29 11.47
C VAL A 24 -5.12 2.00 11.43
N ASN A 25 -5.13 3.23 10.90
CA ASN A 25 -6.33 4.04 10.75
C ASN A 25 -6.97 3.80 9.39
N GLN A 26 -6.17 3.85 8.33
CA GLN A 26 -6.65 3.72 6.95
C GLN A 26 -5.63 3.01 6.06
N LEU A 27 -6.13 2.28 5.07
CA LEU A 27 -5.38 1.70 3.97
C LEU A 27 -5.97 2.22 2.67
N ILE A 28 -5.22 3.07 1.96
CA ILE A 28 -5.69 3.71 0.72
C ILE A 28 -4.97 3.05 -0.45
N GLN A 29 -5.70 2.31 -1.30
CA GLN A 29 -5.12 1.68 -2.48
C GLN A 29 -4.72 2.75 -3.50
N ALA A 30 -3.56 2.55 -4.13
CA ALA A 30 -3.16 3.34 -5.28
C ALA A 30 -3.96 2.93 -6.51
N GLU A 31 -4.29 3.91 -7.35
CA GLU A 31 -4.89 3.69 -8.66
C GLU A 31 -3.77 3.63 -9.71
N LEU A 32 -3.81 2.62 -10.59
CA LEU A 32 -2.92 2.56 -11.75
C LEU A 32 -3.35 3.62 -12.77
N VAL A 33 -2.46 4.55 -13.09
CA VAL A 33 -2.72 5.62 -14.07
C VAL A 33 -2.20 5.26 -15.45
N SER A 34 -1.06 4.57 -15.52
CA SER A 34 -0.50 4.11 -16.79
C SER A 34 0.43 2.92 -16.59
N PHE A 35 0.53 2.10 -17.63
CA PHE A 35 1.50 1.03 -17.72
C PHE A 35 2.08 1.01 -19.13
N SER A 36 3.40 1.17 -19.24
CA SER A 36 4.11 1.14 -20.51
C SER A 36 5.39 0.33 -20.38
N GLY A 37 5.48 -0.74 -21.17
CA GLY A 37 6.59 -1.70 -21.09
C GLY A 37 6.68 -2.34 -19.69
N ARG A 38 7.67 -1.92 -18.90
CA ARG A 38 7.92 -2.44 -17.53
C ARG A 38 7.75 -1.38 -16.44
N VAL A 39 7.13 -0.25 -16.77
CA VAL A 39 6.95 0.87 -15.85
C VAL A 39 5.46 1.11 -15.61
N ALA A 40 5.04 0.94 -14.37
CA ALA A 40 3.69 1.23 -13.89
C ALA A 40 3.71 2.54 -13.09
N SER A 41 2.82 3.47 -13.43
CA SER A 41 2.65 4.74 -12.72
C SER A 41 1.36 4.71 -11.93
N TYR A 42 1.43 5.08 -10.65
CA TYR A 42 0.30 5.06 -9.76
C TYR A 42 0.00 6.45 -9.20
N LYS A 43 -1.27 6.70 -8.90
CA LYS A 43 -1.72 7.90 -8.20
C LYS A 43 -2.49 7.51 -6.95
N LEU A 44 -2.29 8.31 -5.91
CA LEU A 44 -2.97 8.18 -4.64
C LEU A 44 -3.26 9.59 -4.12
N SER A 45 -4.42 9.75 -3.52
CA SER A 45 -4.88 11.02 -2.96
C SER A 45 -5.47 10.70 -1.60
N ALA A 46 -4.93 11.35 -0.57
CA ALA A 46 -5.37 11.20 0.80
C ALA A 46 -5.65 12.60 1.34
N ALA A 47 -6.81 12.76 1.97
CA ALA A 47 -7.16 13.94 2.75
C ALA A 47 -7.22 13.50 4.21
N THR A 48 -6.51 14.21 5.09
CA THR A 48 -6.59 14.00 6.53
C THR A 48 -7.50 15.07 7.12
N GLU A 49 -8.70 14.67 7.54
CA GLU A 49 -9.70 15.59 8.13
C GLU A 49 -9.52 15.75 9.64
N ASP A 50 -8.89 14.76 10.28
CA ASP A 50 -8.69 14.73 11.73
C ASP A 50 -7.44 15.53 12.14
N ALA A 51 -7.55 16.32 13.20
CA ALA A 51 -6.41 16.94 13.86
C ALA A 51 -5.66 15.89 14.70
N GLY A 52 -4.36 15.71 14.46
CA GLY A 52 -3.54 14.77 15.22
C GLY A 52 -2.22 14.40 14.54
N LEU A 53 -1.40 13.61 15.23
CA LEU A 53 -0.17 13.04 14.67
C LEU A 53 -0.49 11.74 13.93
N PHE A 54 -0.36 11.77 12.61
CA PHE A 54 -0.44 10.60 11.76
C PHE A 54 0.94 10.22 11.23
N MET A 55 1.20 8.93 11.16
CA MET A 55 2.35 8.34 10.49
C MET A 55 1.85 7.69 9.20
N ILE A 56 2.41 8.12 8.07
CA ILE A 56 2.06 7.59 6.75
C ILE A 56 3.26 6.85 6.15
N ALA A 57 3.00 5.74 5.46
CA ALA A 57 4.02 4.99 4.74
C ALA A 57 3.43 4.36 3.48
N LEU A 58 4.22 4.28 2.40
CA LEU A 58 3.83 3.55 1.20
C LEU A 58 4.26 2.09 1.33
N ARG A 59 3.35 1.18 0.97
CA ARG A 59 3.59 -0.27 1.01
C ARG A 59 3.30 -0.90 -0.34
N LEU A 60 4.31 -1.58 -0.88
CA LEU A 60 4.23 -2.44 -2.06
C LEU A 60 4.18 -3.91 -1.62
N TYR A 61 3.29 -4.72 -2.18
CA TYR A 61 3.13 -6.13 -1.82
C TYR A 61 2.60 -6.97 -3.00
N PRO A 62 2.90 -8.28 -3.08
CA PRO A 62 2.35 -9.15 -4.13
C PRO A 62 0.84 -9.38 -3.93
N LYS A 63 0.09 -9.47 -5.03
CA LYS A 63 -1.32 -9.85 -5.07
C LYS A 63 -1.49 -11.14 -5.87
N HIS A 64 -2.14 -12.13 -5.27
CA HIS A 64 -2.50 -13.37 -5.94
C HIS A 64 -3.61 -14.08 -5.15
N GLU A 65 -4.52 -14.80 -5.81
CA GLU A 65 -5.63 -15.51 -5.14
C GLU A 65 -5.14 -16.58 -4.16
N LEU A 66 -4.03 -17.23 -4.48
CA LEU A 66 -3.35 -18.23 -3.64
C LEU A 66 -2.52 -17.62 -2.48
N LEU A 67 -2.53 -16.28 -2.32
CA LEU A 67 -1.84 -15.58 -1.23
C LEU A 67 -2.85 -14.94 -0.28
N PRO A 68 -3.47 -15.73 0.63
CA PRO A 68 -4.49 -15.22 1.55
C PRO A 68 -3.91 -14.24 2.57
N HIS A 69 -2.63 -14.36 2.92
CA HIS A 69 -1.96 -13.44 3.85
C HIS A 69 -0.78 -12.72 3.20
N ARG A 70 -0.71 -11.40 3.44
CA ARG A 70 0.36 -10.55 2.90
C ARG A 70 1.75 -10.86 3.51
N GLN A 71 1.83 -11.73 4.51
CA GLN A 71 3.07 -12.22 5.13
C GLN A 71 3.55 -13.56 4.56
N ASP A 72 2.78 -14.19 3.67
CA ASP A 72 3.12 -15.51 3.12
C ASP A 72 4.42 -15.47 2.29
N PHE A 73 4.80 -14.28 1.79
CA PHE A 73 6.05 -14.05 1.07
C PHE A 73 6.78 -12.80 1.60
N PRO A 74 8.13 -12.83 1.73
CA PRO A 74 8.94 -11.70 2.17
C PRO A 74 9.16 -10.67 1.03
N LEU A 75 8.12 -10.39 0.24
CA LEU A 75 8.17 -9.47 -0.90
C LEU A 75 7.47 -8.13 -0.62
N VAL A 76 7.05 -7.91 0.63
CA VAL A 76 6.54 -6.62 1.08
C VAL A 76 7.70 -5.62 1.14
N LYS A 77 7.53 -4.47 0.48
CA LYS A 77 8.48 -3.36 0.51
C LYS A 77 7.81 -2.10 1.06
N TRP A 78 8.46 -1.46 2.02
CA TRP A 78 8.12 -0.12 2.49
C TRP A 78 8.97 0.90 1.73
N LEU A 79 8.32 1.96 1.23
CA LEU A 79 8.94 3.02 0.42
C LEU A 79 8.99 4.34 1.19
#